data_AF-A0A536YK98-F1
#
_entry.id   AF-A0A536YK98-F1
#
_cell.length_a   1.000
_cell.length_b   1.000
_cell.length_c   1.000
_cell.angle_alpha   90.00
_cell.angle_beta   90.00
_cell.angle_gamma   90.00
#
_symmetry.space_group_name_H-M   'P 1'
#
loop_
_entity.id
_entity.type
_entity.pdbx_description
1 polymer ?
#
loop_
_entity_poly.entity_id
_entity_poly.type
_entity_poly.pdbx_seq_one_letter_code
_entity_poly.pdbx_strand_id
1 'polypeptide(L)' 'MIHNEILLFTPTYNEAENIRSLIEELLKLGLRADILVIDDNSPDGTGDIVAGMMQNHPNLKLWKREGKQGIGSAHL' A
#
# COMPACT_ATOMS: atom_id res chain seq x y z
N MET A 1 14.05 -0.55 -12.76
CA MET A 1 13.46 0.41 -11.80
C MET A 1 14.49 0.65 -10.71
N ILE A 2 14.69 1.89 -10.30
CA ILE A 2 15.56 2.19 -9.15
C ILE A 2 14.70 1.99 -7.91
N HIS A 3 15.10 1.05 -7.06
CA HIS A 3 14.47 0.80 -5.77
C HIS A 3 15.20 1.57 -4.68
N ASN A 4 14.46 2.00 -3.67
CA ASN A 4 15.05 2.61 -2.48
C ASN A 4 15.57 1.53 -1.52
N GLU A 5 16.49 1.89 -0.63
CA GLU A 5 17.05 0.96 0.36
C GLU A 5 16.04 0.62 1.47
N ILE A 6 15.05 1.50 1.69
CA ILE A 6 14.02 1.36 2.72
C ILE A 6 12.70 1.00 2.05
N LEU A 7 12.03 -0.03 2.57
CA LEU A 7 10.65 -0.39 2.22
C LEU A 7 9.75 -0.19 3.44
N LEU A 8 8.75 0.66 3.30
CA LEU A 8 7.62 0.74 4.22
C LEU A 8 6.50 -0.11 3.63
N PHE A 9 5.93 -1.03 4.39
CA PHE A 9 4.80 -1.80 3.89
C PHE A 9 3.69 -1.91 4.92
N THR A 10 2.45 -2.05 4.42
CA THR A 10 1.28 -2.28 5.25
C THR A 10 0.33 -3.24 4.53
N PRO A 11 -0.14 -4.31 5.20
CA PRO A 11 -1.27 -5.06 4.70
C PRO A 11 -2.59 -4.33 4.95
N THR A 12 -3.57 -4.53 4.08
CA THR A 12 -4.89 -3.90 4.17
C THR A 12 -6.01 -4.89 3.87
N TYR A 13 -7.12 -4.77 4.61
CA TYR A 13 -8.39 -5.41 4.33
C TYR A 13 -9.52 -4.54 4.86
N ASN A 14 -10.38 -4.00 4.00
CA ASN A 14 -11.44 -3.05 4.36
C ASN A 14 -10.92 -1.75 5.03
N GLU A 15 -9.97 -1.06 4.38
CA GLU A 15 -9.32 0.15 4.89
C GLU A 15 -9.52 1.36 3.96
N ALA A 16 -10.59 1.40 3.16
CA ALA A 16 -10.82 2.46 2.17
C ALA A 16 -10.90 3.86 2.81
N GLU A 17 -11.38 3.96 4.04
CA GLU A 17 -11.48 5.23 4.79
C GLU A 17 -10.12 5.72 5.30
N ASN A 18 -9.14 4.82 5.47
CA ASN A 18 -7.88 5.10 6.15
C ASN A 18 -6.67 5.13 5.21
N ILE A 19 -6.67 4.31 4.17
CA ILE A 19 -5.48 4.04 3.36
C ILE A 19 -4.91 5.28 2.67
N ARG A 20 -5.79 6.20 2.23
CA ARG A 20 -5.38 7.47 1.61
C ARG A 20 -4.59 8.33 2.59
N SER A 21 -5.14 8.57 3.79
CA SER A 21 -4.50 9.43 4.79
C SER A 21 -3.15 8.87 5.20
N LEU A 22 -3.08 7.55 5.42
CA LEU A 22 -1.84 6.87 5.76
C LEU A 22 -0.75 7.09 4.70
N ILE A 23 -1.06 6.85 3.42
CA ILE A 23 -0.09 7.03 2.33
C ILE A 23 0.34 8.50 2.23
N GLU A 24 -0.59 9.45 2.31
CA GLU A 24 -0.28 10.88 2.26
C GLU A 24 0.63 11.32 3.41
N GLU A 25 0.42 10.79 4.63
CA GLU A 25 1.29 11.05 5.78
C GLU A 25 2.68 10.46 5.60
N LEU A 26 2.79 9.21 5.12
CA LEU A 26 4.08 8.57 4.85
C LEU A 26 4.87 9.33 3.77
N LEU A 27 4.22 9.81 2.72
CA LEU A 27 4.84 10.60 1.66
C LEU A 27 5.36 11.95 2.18
N LYS A 28 4.64 12.59 3.12
CA LYS A 28 5.05 13.86 3.74
C LYS A 28 6.32 13.75 4.59
N LEU A 29 6.69 12.55 5.03
CA LEU A 29 7.94 12.34 5.78
C LEU A 29 9.19 12.60 4.92
N GLY A 30 9.08 12.64 3.58
CA GLY A 30 10.21 12.90 2.69
C GLY A 30 11.29 11.81 2.74
N LEU A 31 10.93 10.61 3.21
CA LEU A 31 11.84 9.49 3.29
C LEU A 31 12.20 9.00 1.89
N ARG A 32 13.47 8.64 1.69
CA ARG A 32 13.92 7.91 0.52
C ARG A 32 13.53 6.43 0.66
N ALA A 33 12.24 6.16 0.53
CA ALA A 33 11.65 4.84 0.74
C ALA A 33 10.62 4.49 -0.36
N ASP A 34 10.53 3.21 -0.66
CA ASP A 34 9.40 2.63 -1.38
C ASP A 34 8.26 2.34 -0.39
N ILE A 35 7.01 2.50 -0.83
CA ILE A 35 5.81 2.19 -0.04
C ILE A 35 5.08 1.05 -0.73
N LEU A 36 4.86 -0.06 -0.04
CA LEU A 36 4.12 -1.21 -0.55
C LEU A 36 2.83 -1.44 0.25
N VAL A 37 1.69 -1.36 -0.43
CA VAL A 37 0.42 -1.81 0.13
C VAL A 37 0.16 -3.24 -0.33
N ILE A 38 -0.11 -4.12 0.62
CA ILE A 38 -0.51 -5.51 0.35
C ILE A 38 -2.01 -5.62 0.62
N ASP A 39 -2.81 -5.64 -0.44
CA ASP A 39 -4.27 -5.65 -0.32
C ASP A 39 -4.83 -7.08 -0.38
N ASP A 40 -5.52 -7.50 0.67
CA ASP A 40 -6.11 -8.83 0.85
C ASP A 40 -7.47 -8.97 0.11
N ASN A 41 -7.53 -8.46 -1.13
CA ASN A 41 -8.72 -8.37 -1.97
C ASN A 41 -9.88 -7.62 -1.29
N SER A 42 -9.62 -6.36 -0.89
CA SER A 42 -10.63 -5.58 -0.16
C SER A 42 -11.86 -5.28 -1.04
N PRO A 43 -13.09 -5.65 -0.61
CA PRO A 43 -14.31 -5.38 -1.36
C PRO A 43 -14.78 -3.91 -1.31
N ASP A 44 -14.21 -3.10 -0.41
CA ASP A 44 -14.60 -1.70 -0.19
C ASP A 44 -13.90 -0.70 -1.11
N GLY A 45 -13.06 -1.18 -2.04
CA GLY A 45 -12.29 -0.33 -2.94
C GLY A 45 -10.94 0.15 -2.40
N THR A 46 -10.47 -0.36 -1.26
CA THR A 46 -9.12 -0.03 -0.71
C THR A 46 -8.04 -0.12 -1.78
N GLY A 47 -7.95 -1.25 -2.49
CA GLY A 47 -6.94 -1.45 -3.54
C GLY A 47 -7.08 -0.50 -4.74
N ASP A 48 -8.29 -0.03 -5.04
CA ASP A 48 -8.53 0.88 -6.16
C ASP A 48 -8.11 2.31 -5.83
N ILE A 49 -8.29 2.73 -4.56
CA ILE A 49 -7.74 3.99 -4.04
C ILE A 49 -6.23 4.00 -4.19
N VAL A 50 -5.54 2.93 -3.77
CA VAL A 50 -4.09 2.83 -3.89
C VAL A 50 -3.66 2.85 -5.36
N ALA A 51 -4.33 2.08 -6.22
CA ALA A 51 -4.04 2.06 -7.66
C ALA A 51 -4.18 3.45 -8.31
N GLY A 52 -5.18 4.23 -7.92
CA GLY A 52 -5.33 5.61 -8.37
C GLY A 52 -4.19 6.52 -7.91
N MET A 53 -3.73 6.37 -6.67
CA MET A 53 -2.61 7.15 -6.13
C MET A 53 -1.27 6.84 -6.81
N MET A 54 -1.06 5.60 -7.26
CA MET A 54 0.19 5.17 -7.93
C MET A 54 0.52 6.00 -9.18
N GLN A 55 -0.47 6.61 -9.84
CA GLN A 55 -0.24 7.45 -11.03
C GLN A 55 0.64 8.66 -10.73
N ASN A 56 0.58 9.20 -9.51
CA ASN A 56 1.32 10.39 -9.10
C ASN A 56 2.52 10.07 -8.18
N HIS A 57 2.64 8.81 -7.74
CA HIS A 57 3.62 8.38 -6.74
C HIS A 57 4.39 7.15 -7.23
N PRO A 58 5.49 7.31 -7.98
CA PRO A 58 6.24 6.20 -8.57
C PRO A 58 6.83 5.22 -7.54
N ASN A 59 7.06 5.67 -6.30
CA ASN A 59 7.56 4.86 -5.18
C ASN A 59 6.44 4.12 -4.41
N LEU A 60 5.16 4.37 -4.73
CA LEU A 60 4.03 3.61 -4.21
C LEU A 60 3.76 2.38 -5.08
N LYS A 61 3.63 1.22 -4.43
CA LYS A 61 3.35 -0.09 -5.05
C LYS A 61 2.13 -0.72 -4.39
N LEU A 62 1.41 -1.51 -5.16
CA LEU A 62 0.27 -2.29 -4.71
C LEU A 62 0.46 -3.75 -5.10
N TRP A 63 0.35 -4.65 -4.13
CA TRP A 63 0.23 -6.08 -4.34
C TRP A 63 -1.18 -6.52 -3.92
N LYS A 64 -2.03 -6.82 -4.90
CA LYS A 64 -3.35 -7.43 -4.65
C LYS A 64 -3.19 -8.95 -4.53
N ARG A 65 -3.68 -9.51 -3.43
CA ARG A 65 -3.77 -10.96 -3.20
C ARG A 65 -5.14 -11.46 -3.65
N GLU A 66 -5.27 -12.77 -3.88
CA GLU A 66 -6.51 -13.36 -4.42
C GLU A 66 -7.68 -13.33 -3.41
N GLY A 67 -7.40 -13.18 -2.12
CA GLY A 67 -8.40 -13.14 -1.07
C GLY A 67 -7.81 -12.82 0.30
N LYS A 68 -8.67 -12.74 1.32
CA LYS A 68 -8.25 -12.53 2.70
C LYS A 68 -7.44 -13.71 3.21
N GLN A 69 -6.13 -13.51 3.32
CA GLN A 69 -5.17 -14.52 3.75
C GLN A 69 -4.59 -14.17 5.15
N GLY A 70 -4.95 -13.02 5.70
CA GLY A 70 -4.64 -12.60 7.07
C GLY A 70 -3.30 -11.90 7.21
N ILE A 71 -3.15 -11.12 8.28
CA ILE A 71 -1.99 -10.24 8.50
C ILE A 71 -0.65 -10.99 8.57
N GLY A 72 -0.63 -12.18 9.18
CA GLY A 72 0.60 -12.95 9.36
C GLY A 72 1.22 -13.37 8.03
N SER A 73 0.39 -13.76 7.05
CA SER A 73 0.88 -14.17 5.74
C SER A 73 1.30 -13.00 4.84
N ALA A 74 1.00 -11.76 5.23
CA ALA A 74 1.49 -10.57 4.53
C ALA A 74 2.87 -10.10 5.02
N HIS A 75 3.39 -10.66 6.11
CA HIS A 75 4.69 -10.31 6.72
C HIS A 75 5.77 -11.39 6.51
N LEU A 76 5.43 -12.52 5.88
CA LEU A 76 6.26 -13.71 5.72
C LEU A 76 6.87 -13.82 4.33
#